data_AF-A0A920TUD9-F1
#
_entry.id   AF-A0A920TUD9-F1
#
_cell.length_a   1.000
_cell.length_b   1.000
_cell.length_c   1.000
_cell.angle_alpha   90.00
_cell.angle_beta   90.00
_cell.angle_gamma   90.00
#
_symmetry.space_group_name_H-M   'P 1'
#
loop_
_entity.id
_entity.type
_entity.pdbx_description
1 polymer ?
#
loop_
_entity_poly.entity_id
_entity_poly.type
_entity_poly.pdbx_seq_one_letter_code
_entity_poly.pdbx_strand_id
1 'polypeptide(L)'
;MKYWNNPIPELETLYPGMSSYSVPIKINAVAKYFPTLDPKSNPFVIVDRNSFEYYSNTHSHRITPGPTEIWGSFTTSDVKTDQITDSLRQSKITLPNIHFAQQFIEQSSAEPVKNASWGGLLILMFLTLIIASVCGIIMFSYLDVIQRQGEFALIRTLGSSKRQVLFAVWFSLLIIFAFGIVLGTWVGQLIGSSILPLLEIAEDGKRITPPMLLQMNWISLSLTYLMLSAVILGTTVWLAWFTAKIDIQRVLRAGESAR
;
A
#
# COMPACT_ATOMS: atom_id res chain seq x y z
N MET A 1 -17.65 4.24 -12.60
CA MET A 1 -19.10 3.93 -12.48
C MET A 1 -19.46 2.94 -11.35
N LYS A 2 -18.57 2.62 -10.40
CA LYS A 2 -18.81 1.58 -9.35
C LYS A 2 -19.27 2.12 -7.98
N TYR A 3 -19.55 3.43 -7.88
CA TYR A 3 -19.79 4.12 -6.59
C TYR A 3 -21.26 4.49 -6.33
N TRP A 4 -22.19 4.10 -7.22
CA TRP A 4 -23.55 4.64 -7.24
C TRP A 4 -24.66 3.76 -6.66
N ASN A 5 -24.35 2.56 -6.17
CA ASN A 5 -25.35 1.52 -5.91
C ASN A 5 -25.68 1.28 -4.42
N ASN A 6 -25.96 2.34 -3.65
CA ASN A 6 -26.66 2.16 -2.38
C ASN A 6 -28.14 2.57 -2.54
N PRO A 7 -29.10 1.63 -2.45
CA PRO A 7 -30.52 1.97 -2.46
C PRO A 7 -30.90 2.66 -1.14
N ILE A 8 -31.54 3.83 -1.24
CA ILE A 8 -32.06 4.61 -0.12
C ILE A 8 -33.56 4.28 0.02
N PRO A 9 -34.11 4.15 1.24
CA PRO A 9 -35.55 4.02 1.44
C PRO A 9 -36.22 5.38 1.21
N GLU A 10 -37.25 5.40 0.38
CA GLU A 10 -38.28 6.45 0.25
C GLU A 10 -37.84 7.82 -0.29
N LEU A 11 -38.22 8.07 -1.55
CA LEU A 11 -38.77 9.30 -2.19
C LEU A 11 -38.65 10.68 -1.50
N GLU A 12 -37.61 10.99 -0.74
CA GLU A 12 -37.43 12.33 -0.18
C GLU A 12 -37.13 13.33 -1.30
N THR A 13 -38.02 14.31 -1.44
CA THR A 13 -37.80 15.50 -2.26
C THR A 13 -37.16 16.54 -1.38
N LEU A 14 -35.93 16.94 -1.70
CA LEU A 14 -35.24 18.03 -1.04
C LEU A 14 -35.63 19.35 -1.69
N TYR A 15 -35.75 20.40 -0.89
CA TYR A 15 -35.98 21.77 -1.36
C TYR A 15 -34.78 22.65 -1.00
N PRO A 16 -33.59 22.45 -1.60
CA PRO A 16 -32.49 23.38 -1.39
C PRO A 16 -32.93 24.80 -1.76
N GLY A 17 -32.81 25.70 -0.79
CA GLY A 17 -33.06 27.12 -0.98
C GLY A 17 -31.90 27.75 -1.76
N MET A 18 -32.16 28.19 -2.98
CA MET A 18 -31.32 29.18 -3.63
C MET A 18 -31.69 30.55 -3.05
N SER A 19 -30.81 31.54 -3.15
CA SER A 19 -30.98 32.87 -2.52
C SER A 19 -32.29 33.61 -2.84
N SER A 20 -33.06 33.16 -3.83
CA SER A 20 -34.32 33.78 -4.26
C SER A 20 -35.49 32.79 -4.53
N TYR A 21 -35.25 31.47 -4.55
CA TYR A 21 -36.29 30.46 -4.82
C TYR A 21 -35.83 29.06 -4.37
N SER A 22 -36.76 28.15 -4.12
CA SER A 22 -36.46 26.74 -3.80
C SER A 22 -36.65 25.85 -5.02
N VAL A 23 -35.71 24.93 -5.23
CA VAL A 23 -35.80 23.92 -6.32
C VAL A 23 -36.20 22.59 -5.72
N PRO A 24 -37.33 21.98 -6.10
CA PRO A 24 -37.66 20.62 -5.70
C PRO A 24 -36.74 19.63 -6.41
N ILE A 25 -35.93 18.89 -5.65
CA ILE A 25 -34.99 17.88 -6.17
C ILE A 25 -35.38 16.52 -5.60
N LYS A 26 -35.69 15.59 -6.50
CA LYS A 26 -35.86 14.17 -6.15
C LYS A 26 -34.50 13.50 -6.11
N ILE A 27 -34.13 12.91 -4.97
CA ILE A 27 -32.85 12.19 -4.83
C ILE A 27 -32.92 10.88 -5.61
N ASN A 28 -32.06 10.72 -6.61
CA ASN A 28 -31.94 9.48 -7.39
C ASN A 28 -30.76 8.61 -6.96
N ALA A 29 -29.67 9.22 -6.48
CA ALA A 29 -28.46 8.56 -5.96
C ALA A 29 -27.63 9.53 -5.10
N VAL A 30 -26.74 8.99 -4.25
CA VAL A 30 -25.84 9.79 -3.38
C VAL A 30 -24.38 9.43 -3.67
N ALA A 31 -23.56 10.42 -4.01
CA ALA A 31 -22.12 10.26 -4.18
C ALA A 31 -21.40 10.84 -2.99
N LYS A 32 -20.34 10.15 -2.59
CA LYS A 32 -19.42 10.66 -1.58
C LYS A 32 -18.38 11.62 -2.17
N TYR A 33 -17.98 11.42 -3.43
CA TYR A 33 -16.93 12.21 -4.06
C TYR A 33 -17.33 12.56 -5.49
N PHE A 34 -16.99 13.77 -5.93
CA PHE A 34 -17.09 14.22 -7.31
C PHE A 34 -15.71 14.72 -7.76
N PRO A 35 -15.29 14.50 -9.02
CA PRO A 35 -14.06 15.08 -9.53
C PRO A 35 -14.04 16.60 -9.27
N THR A 36 -12.88 17.14 -8.90
CA THR A 36 -12.62 18.58 -8.60
C THR A 36 -13.33 19.18 -7.38
N LEU A 37 -14.25 18.48 -6.73
CA LEU A 37 -14.97 18.98 -5.54
C LEU A 37 -14.66 18.16 -4.28
N ASP A 38 -14.26 18.86 -3.22
CA ASP A 38 -14.14 18.27 -1.89
C ASP A 38 -15.47 18.41 -1.13
N PRO A 39 -16.16 17.30 -0.82
CA PRO A 39 -17.47 17.31 -0.15
C PRO A 39 -17.43 17.92 1.26
N LYS A 40 -16.25 18.01 1.90
CA LYS A 40 -16.13 18.60 3.24
C LYS A 40 -16.10 20.12 3.22
N SER A 41 -15.51 20.71 2.20
CA SER A 41 -15.44 22.16 2.03
C SER A 41 -16.63 22.70 1.24
N ASN A 42 -17.04 21.99 0.18
CA ASN A 42 -18.12 22.41 -0.71
C ASN A 42 -19.11 21.25 -0.91
N PRO A 43 -20.28 21.25 -0.25
CA PRO A 43 -21.32 20.27 -0.55
C PRO A 43 -21.77 20.46 -2.00
N PHE A 44 -21.98 19.35 -2.72
CA PHE A 44 -22.34 19.37 -4.13
C PHE A 44 -23.63 18.60 -4.37
N VAL A 45 -24.36 19.00 -5.40
CA VAL A 45 -25.54 18.29 -5.91
C VAL A 45 -25.38 18.17 -7.41
N ILE A 46 -25.62 16.97 -7.94
CA ILE A 46 -25.62 16.71 -9.38
C ILE A 46 -27.07 16.65 -9.83
N VAL A 47 -27.44 17.56 -10.72
CA VAL A 47 -28.79 17.65 -11.28
C VAL A 47 -28.75 17.57 -12.79
N ASP A 48 -29.86 17.16 -13.39
CA ASP A 48 -30.04 17.32 -14.83
C ASP A 48 -30.04 18.81 -15.19
N ARG A 49 -29.14 19.19 -16.08
CA ARG A 49 -28.91 20.59 -16.44
C ARG A 49 -30.13 21.23 -17.09
N ASN A 50 -30.75 20.55 -18.05
CA ASN A 50 -31.87 21.10 -18.82
C ASN A 50 -33.08 21.35 -17.92
N SER A 51 -33.37 20.41 -17.03
CA SER A 51 -34.46 20.50 -16.06
C SER A 51 -34.22 21.63 -15.05
N PHE A 52 -32.99 21.77 -14.57
CA PHE A 52 -32.60 22.83 -13.65
C PHE A 52 -32.69 24.22 -14.29
N GLU A 53 -32.16 24.40 -15.50
CA GLU A 53 -32.21 25.67 -16.24
C GLU A 53 -33.65 26.09 -16.57
N TYR A 54 -34.52 25.14 -16.95
CA TYR A 54 -35.93 25.44 -17.21
C TYR A 54 -36.66 25.94 -15.96
N TYR A 55 -36.46 25.26 -14.83
CA TYR A 55 -37.08 25.63 -13.56
C TYR A 55 -36.50 26.95 -13.00
N SER A 56 -35.19 27.16 -13.10
CA SER A 56 -34.55 28.39 -12.62
C SER A 56 -34.98 29.60 -13.43
N ASN A 57 -35.04 29.51 -14.76
CA ASN A 57 -35.44 30.62 -15.63
C ASN A 57 -36.92 31.01 -15.49
N THR A 58 -37.77 30.11 -15.00
CA THR A 58 -39.19 30.40 -14.73
C THR A 58 -39.42 31.03 -13.36
N HIS A 59 -38.52 30.82 -12.39
CA HIS A 59 -38.68 31.28 -11.01
C HIS A 59 -37.71 32.37 -10.58
N SER A 60 -36.66 32.65 -11.37
CA SER A 60 -35.65 33.66 -11.09
C SER A 60 -35.44 34.59 -12.28
N HIS A 61 -35.40 35.89 -12.00
CA HIS A 61 -35.02 36.91 -12.98
C HIS A 61 -33.51 36.93 -13.28
N ARG A 62 -32.70 36.19 -12.52
CA ARG A 62 -31.26 36.01 -12.77
C ARG A 62 -31.04 34.85 -13.73
N ILE A 63 -30.36 35.13 -14.83
CA ILE A 63 -29.93 34.13 -15.81
C ILE A 63 -28.93 33.18 -15.12
N THR A 64 -29.19 31.88 -15.23
CA THR A 64 -28.27 30.86 -14.73
C THR A 64 -26.95 30.96 -15.49
N PRO A 65 -25.78 31.02 -14.82
CA PRO A 65 -24.50 31.06 -15.51
C PRO A 65 -24.34 29.85 -16.44
N GLY A 66 -23.71 30.07 -17.59
CA GLY A 66 -23.38 29.00 -18.54
C GLY A 66 -22.38 27.98 -17.95
N PRO A 67 -22.07 26.90 -18.71
CA PRO A 67 -21.21 25.83 -18.23
C PRO A 67 -19.83 26.38 -17.88
N THR A 68 -19.39 26.12 -16.64
CA THR A 68 -18.11 26.59 -16.12
C THR A 68 -16.95 25.69 -16.52
N GLU A 69 -17.22 24.39 -16.70
CA GLU A 69 -16.22 23.38 -17.05
C GLU A 69 -16.75 22.47 -18.17
N ILE A 70 -15.84 22.05 -19.06
CA ILE A 70 -16.14 21.14 -20.16
C ILE A 70 -15.13 20.00 -20.11
N TRP A 71 -15.62 18.76 -20.00
CA TRP A 71 -14.80 17.56 -20.07
C TRP A 71 -15.01 16.87 -21.42
N GLY A 72 -13.90 16.53 -22.08
CA GLY A 72 -13.90 15.80 -23.33
C GLY A 72 -12.85 14.68 -23.30
N SER A 73 -13.19 13.55 -23.91
CA SER A 73 -12.25 12.46 -24.17
C SER A 73 -12.00 12.37 -25.67
N PHE A 74 -10.74 12.18 -26.06
CA PHE A 74 -10.39 11.93 -27.45
C PHE A 74 -10.44 10.42 -27.72
N THR A 75 -11.08 10.04 -28.83
CA THR A 75 -11.13 8.63 -29.28
C THR A 75 -9.80 8.16 -29.88
N THR A 76 -9.00 9.09 -30.40
CA THR A 76 -7.72 8.81 -31.04
C THR A 76 -6.55 9.14 -30.10
N SER A 77 -5.68 8.16 -29.88
CA SER A 77 -4.56 8.24 -28.94
C SER A 77 -3.39 9.12 -29.39
N ASP A 78 -3.40 9.60 -30.64
CA ASP A 78 -2.22 10.14 -31.32
C ASP A 78 -2.26 11.67 -31.52
N VAL A 79 -3.16 12.36 -30.81
CA VAL A 79 -3.33 13.81 -30.96
C VAL A 79 -2.37 14.54 -30.01
N LYS A 80 -1.43 15.30 -30.57
CA LYS A 80 -0.50 16.12 -29.80
C LYS A 80 -1.22 17.30 -29.15
N THR A 81 -1.01 17.45 -27.84
CA THR A 81 -1.57 18.49 -26.97
C THR A 81 -1.47 19.91 -27.55
N ASP A 82 -0.31 20.24 -28.14
CA ASP A 82 -0.03 21.58 -28.67
C ASP A 82 -0.91 21.95 -29.87
N GLN A 83 -1.21 20.98 -30.75
CA GLN A 83 -2.05 21.18 -31.92
C GLN A 83 -3.52 21.46 -31.54
N ILE A 84 -3.95 20.93 -30.40
CA ILE A 84 -5.31 21.13 -29.87
C ILE A 84 -5.45 22.55 -29.32
N THR A 85 -4.48 23.01 -28.53
CA THR A 85 -4.46 24.39 -28.01
C THR A 85 -4.46 25.42 -29.14
N ASP A 86 -3.72 25.17 -30.21
CA ASP A 86 -3.67 26.09 -31.35
C ASP A 86 -4.97 26.09 -32.16
N SER A 87 -5.59 24.92 -32.35
CA SER A 87 -6.91 24.81 -33.00
C SER A 87 -8.01 25.49 -32.19
N LEU A 88 -7.97 25.38 -30.86
CA LEU A 88 -8.92 26.04 -29.96
C LEU A 88 -8.74 27.56 -29.94
N ARG A 89 -7.49 28.05 -29.98
CA ARG A 89 -7.19 29.48 -30.09
C ARG A 89 -7.69 30.09 -31.40
N GLN A 90 -7.59 29.35 -32.50
CA GLN A 90 -8.11 29.78 -33.81
C GLN A 90 -9.64 29.86 -33.84
N SER A 91 -10.33 29.05 -33.05
CA SER A 91 -11.81 29.01 -32.98
C SER A 91 -12.45 30.21 -32.25
N LYS A 92 -11.68 31.24 -31.85
CA LYS A 92 -12.15 32.40 -31.05
C LYS A 92 -12.79 32.04 -29.69
N ILE A 93 -12.61 30.82 -29.19
CA ILE A 93 -13.08 30.42 -27.86
C ILE A 93 -11.97 30.73 -26.86
N THR A 94 -12.20 31.69 -25.96
CA THR A 94 -11.25 32.00 -24.88
C THR A 94 -11.45 30.99 -23.75
N LEU A 95 -10.67 29.91 -23.76
CA LEU A 95 -10.55 29.02 -22.60
C LEU A 95 -9.36 29.48 -21.75
N PRO A 96 -9.58 30.08 -20.56
CA PRO A 96 -8.50 30.58 -19.73
C PRO A 96 -7.64 29.46 -19.14
N ASN A 97 -8.22 28.29 -18.86
CA ASN A 97 -7.52 27.15 -18.28
C ASN A 97 -7.82 25.89 -19.09
N ILE A 98 -6.79 25.26 -19.63
CA ILE A 98 -6.88 23.98 -20.35
C ILE A 98 -6.00 22.99 -19.60
N HIS A 99 -6.62 21.92 -19.10
CA HIS A 99 -5.95 20.88 -18.34
C HIS A 99 -5.93 19.58 -19.14
N PHE A 100 -4.74 19.14 -19.53
CA PHE A 100 -4.56 17.87 -20.22
C PHE A 100 -4.15 16.78 -19.24
N ALA A 101 -4.94 15.72 -19.14
CA ALA A 101 -4.65 14.59 -18.26
C ALA A 101 -3.24 14.00 -18.49
N GLN A 102 -2.78 13.97 -19.74
CA GLN A 102 -1.45 13.49 -20.11
C GLN A 102 -0.32 14.30 -19.47
N GLN A 103 -0.45 15.63 -19.39
CA GLN A 103 0.56 16.49 -18.76
C GLN A 103 0.64 16.25 -17.25
N PHE A 104 -0.49 15.96 -16.59
CA PHE A 104 -0.50 15.59 -15.17
C PHE A 104 0.15 14.23 -14.92
N ILE A 105 -0.05 13.26 -15.82
CA ILE A 105 0.60 11.93 -15.75
C ILE A 105 2.12 12.09 -15.96
N GLU A 106 2.53 12.84 -16.97
CA GLU A 106 3.94 13.10 -17.28
C GLU A 106 4.62 13.83 -16.12
N GLN A 107 4.02 14.88 -15.58
CA GLN A 107 4.55 15.62 -14.43
C GLN A 107 4.64 14.76 -13.17
N SER A 108 3.66 13.87 -12.93
CA SER A 108 3.71 12.92 -11.81
C SER A 108 4.78 11.84 -11.99
N SER A 109 5.09 11.46 -13.25
CA SER A 109 6.15 10.49 -13.57
C SER A 109 7.55 11.11 -13.66
N ALA A 110 7.62 12.41 -13.99
CA ALA A 110 8.85 13.18 -14.20
C ALA A 110 9.39 13.82 -12.91
N GLU A 111 8.86 13.46 -11.73
CA GLU A 111 9.51 13.68 -10.44
C GLU A 111 10.30 12.42 -10.01
N PRO A 112 11.40 12.03 -10.69
CA PRO A 112 12.16 10.84 -10.36
C PRO A 112 12.74 10.91 -8.94
N VAL A 113 12.96 12.11 -8.38
CA VAL A 113 13.47 12.28 -7.01
C VAL A 113 12.47 11.74 -5.98
N LYS A 114 11.16 11.97 -6.15
CA LYS A 114 10.15 11.48 -5.19
C LYS A 114 9.97 9.96 -5.28
N ASN A 115 9.98 9.37 -6.47
CA ASN A 115 9.84 7.90 -6.58
C ASN A 115 11.16 7.15 -6.29
N ALA A 116 12.32 7.70 -6.65
CA ALA A 116 13.61 7.03 -6.45
C ALA A 116 14.09 7.07 -4.99
N SER A 117 13.85 8.16 -4.25
CA SER A 117 14.30 8.26 -2.86
C SER A 117 13.61 7.25 -1.94
N TRP A 118 12.29 7.08 -2.06
CA TRP A 118 11.55 6.10 -1.25
C TRP A 118 11.91 4.66 -1.63
N GLY A 119 12.09 4.37 -2.93
CA GLY A 119 12.56 3.06 -3.39
C GLY A 119 13.95 2.70 -2.85
N GLY A 120 14.90 3.64 -2.86
CA GLY A 120 16.23 3.44 -2.31
C GLY A 120 16.23 3.17 -0.80
N LEU A 121 15.42 3.92 -0.04
CA LEU A 121 15.27 3.70 1.41
C LEU A 121 14.69 2.32 1.72
N LEU A 122 13.70 1.86 0.95
CA LEU A 122 13.11 0.53 1.12
C LEU A 122 14.14 -0.59 0.90
N ILE A 123 14.99 -0.46 -0.12
CA ILE A 123 16.06 -1.43 -0.40
C ILE A 123 17.06 -1.46 0.77
N LEU A 124 17.46 -0.30 1.29
CA LEU A 124 18.37 -0.22 2.44
C LEU A 124 17.77 -0.83 3.70
N MET A 125 16.49 -0.57 3.98
CA MET A 125 15.75 -1.17 5.08
C MET A 125 15.69 -2.69 4.95
N PHE A 126 15.42 -3.19 3.74
CA PHE A 126 15.36 -4.61 3.46
C PHE A 126 16.72 -5.31 3.64
N LEU A 127 17.80 -4.69 3.15
CA LEU A 127 19.16 -5.17 3.36
C LEU A 127 19.52 -5.22 4.85
N THR A 128 19.19 -4.14 5.59
CA THR A 128 19.41 -4.06 7.03
C THR A 128 18.65 -5.15 7.77
N LEU A 129 17.39 -5.41 7.40
CA LEU A 129 16.57 -6.48 7.97
C LEU A 129 17.18 -7.87 7.70
N ILE A 130 17.68 -8.12 6.49
CA ILE A 130 18.36 -9.38 6.16
C ILE A 130 19.57 -9.58 7.08
N ILE A 131 20.44 -8.58 7.20
CA ILE A 131 21.65 -8.67 8.01
C ILE A 131 21.31 -8.87 9.49
N ALA A 132 20.34 -8.10 10.00
CA ALA A 132 19.88 -8.23 11.38
C ALA A 132 19.28 -9.61 11.66
N SER A 133 18.47 -10.14 10.74
CA SER A 133 17.87 -11.48 10.85
C SER A 133 18.93 -12.58 10.85
N VAL A 134 19.90 -12.52 9.94
CA VAL A 134 21.03 -13.48 9.89
C VAL A 134 21.80 -13.47 11.21
N CYS A 135 22.15 -12.28 11.72
CA CYS A 135 22.85 -12.14 13.00
C CYS A 135 22.04 -12.71 14.16
N GLY A 136 20.74 -12.39 14.22
CA GLY A 136 19.83 -12.89 15.25
C GLY A 136 19.71 -14.41 15.26
N ILE A 137 19.60 -15.03 14.08
CA ILE A 137 19.53 -16.49 13.94
C ILE A 137 20.82 -17.16 14.41
N ILE A 138 21.98 -16.61 14.02
CA ILE A 138 23.28 -17.13 14.47
C ILE A 138 23.39 -17.05 16.00
N MET A 139 23.04 -15.91 16.58
CA MET A 139 23.11 -15.71 18.04
C MET A 139 22.15 -16.63 18.78
N PHE A 140 20.90 -16.72 18.34
CA PHE A 140 19.90 -17.60 18.92
C PHE A 140 20.33 -19.07 18.86
N SER A 141 20.78 -19.52 17.69
CA SER A 141 21.20 -20.91 17.53
C SER A 141 22.46 -21.25 18.33
N TYR A 142 23.42 -20.32 18.46
CA TYR A 142 24.59 -20.53 19.31
C TYR A 142 24.18 -20.77 20.77
N LEU A 143 23.26 -19.97 21.30
CA LEU A 143 22.73 -20.12 22.65
C LEU A 143 21.96 -21.44 22.81
N ASP A 144 21.09 -21.78 21.86
CA ASP A 144 20.31 -23.02 21.89
C ASP A 144 21.20 -24.26 21.87
N VAL A 145 22.24 -24.25 21.03
CA VAL A 145 23.23 -25.34 20.98
C VAL A 145 23.93 -25.52 22.32
N ILE A 146 24.40 -24.43 22.96
CA ILE A 146 25.10 -24.51 24.26
C ILE A 146 24.18 -25.04 25.36
N GLN A 147 22.93 -24.58 25.41
CA GLN A 147 21.99 -25.00 26.45
C GLN A 147 21.60 -26.48 26.32
N ARG A 148 21.53 -27.00 25.08
CA ARG A 148 21.08 -28.36 24.79
C ARG A 148 22.19 -29.40 24.64
N GLN A 149 23.46 -29.04 24.82
CA GLN A 149 24.58 -30.01 24.67
C GLN A 149 24.45 -31.20 25.62
N GLY A 150 24.00 -30.96 26.86
CA GLY A 150 23.79 -32.02 27.86
C GLY A 150 22.68 -33.00 27.48
N GLU A 151 21.57 -32.49 26.94
CA GLU A 151 20.45 -33.31 26.47
C GLU A 151 20.86 -34.19 25.29
N PHE A 152 21.58 -33.62 24.32
CA PHE A 152 22.06 -34.38 23.16
C PHE A 152 23.09 -35.45 23.51
N ALA A 153 23.94 -35.20 24.51
CA ALA A 153 24.86 -36.21 25.02
C ALA A 153 24.10 -37.40 25.62
N LEU A 154 23.10 -37.15 26.46
CA LEU A 154 22.26 -38.19 27.08
C LEU A 154 21.52 -39.02 26.02
N ILE A 155 20.85 -38.35 25.07
CA ILE A 155 20.07 -39.02 24.02
C ILE A 155 20.98 -39.85 23.09
N ARG A 156 22.24 -39.42 22.89
CA ARG A 156 23.23 -40.18 22.13
C ARG A 156 23.68 -41.45 22.87
N THR A 157 23.79 -41.42 24.20
CA THR A 157 24.10 -42.64 24.98
C THR A 157 22.98 -43.68 24.93
N LEU A 158 21.73 -43.24 24.72
CA LEU A 158 20.56 -44.09 24.52
C LEU A 158 20.46 -44.68 23.10
N GLY A 159 21.44 -44.43 22.22
CA GLY A 159 21.52 -45.04 20.89
C GLY A 159 20.85 -44.24 19.76
N SER A 160 20.48 -42.97 20.00
CA SER A 160 19.87 -42.13 18.98
C SER A 160 20.81 -41.86 17.79
N SER A 161 20.25 -41.92 16.59
CA SER A 161 20.97 -41.64 15.34
C SER A 161 21.29 -40.15 15.18
N LYS A 162 22.42 -39.80 14.54
CA LYS A 162 22.80 -38.42 14.19
C LYS A 162 21.69 -37.69 13.40
N ARG A 163 20.90 -38.43 12.62
CA ARG A 163 19.78 -37.89 11.82
C ARG A 163 18.58 -37.47 12.69
N GLN A 164 18.31 -38.18 13.78
CA GLN A 164 17.20 -37.86 14.69
C GLN A 164 17.45 -36.55 15.44
N VAL A 165 18.70 -36.34 15.89
CA VAL A 165 19.11 -35.08 16.53
C VAL A 165 19.02 -33.91 15.54
N LEU A 166 19.50 -34.10 14.31
CA LEU A 166 19.43 -33.06 13.27
C LEU A 166 17.96 -32.71 12.93
N PHE A 167 17.07 -33.71 12.86
CA PHE A 167 15.65 -33.48 12.59
C PHE A 167 14.96 -32.70 13.71
N ALA A 168 15.28 -32.98 14.97
CA ALA A 168 14.73 -32.24 16.11
C ALA A 168 15.11 -30.74 16.07
N VAL A 169 16.37 -30.43 15.74
CA VAL A 169 16.85 -29.05 15.57
C VAL A 169 16.19 -28.37 14.37
N TRP A 170 16.03 -29.09 13.25
CA TRP A 170 15.32 -28.56 12.09
C TRP A 170 13.85 -28.24 12.38
N PHE A 171 13.17 -29.11 13.12
CA PHE A 171 11.76 -28.95 13.46
C PHE A 171 11.54 -27.77 14.40
N SER A 172 12.41 -27.55 15.38
CA SER A 172 12.31 -26.38 16.27
C SER A 172 12.49 -25.07 15.50
N LEU A 173 13.46 -25.01 14.59
CA LEU A 173 13.71 -23.84 13.74
C LEU A 173 12.55 -23.57 12.78
N LEU A 174 11.92 -24.61 12.24
CA LEU A 174 10.72 -24.49 11.40
C LEU A 174 9.56 -23.86 12.18
N ILE A 175 9.33 -24.29 13.42
CA ILE A 175 8.29 -23.71 14.29
C ILE A 175 8.57 -22.22 14.53
N ILE A 176 9.80 -21.85 14.90
CA ILE A 176 10.18 -20.45 15.16
C ILE A 176 9.96 -19.60 13.91
N PHE A 177 10.35 -20.12 12.74
CA PHE A 177 10.16 -19.45 11.46
C PHE A 177 8.67 -19.25 11.13
N ALA A 178 7.85 -20.29 11.31
CA ALA A 178 6.41 -20.22 11.07
C ALA A 178 5.75 -19.17 11.98
N PHE A 179 6.06 -19.18 13.28
CA PHE A 179 5.59 -18.16 14.22
C PHE A 179 6.08 -16.77 13.85
N GLY A 180 7.34 -16.63 13.42
CA GLY A 180 7.92 -15.37 12.97
C GLY A 180 7.19 -14.76 11.78
N ILE A 181 6.84 -15.57 10.77
CA ILE A 181 6.03 -15.09 9.64
C ILE A 181 4.64 -14.67 10.11
N VAL A 182 3.95 -15.53 10.87
CA VAL A 182 2.57 -15.26 11.29
C VAL A 182 2.48 -13.98 12.12
N LEU A 183 3.34 -13.85 13.15
CA LEU A 183 3.36 -12.67 14.00
C LEU A 183 3.87 -11.44 13.25
N GLY A 184 4.90 -11.59 12.40
CA GLY A 184 5.44 -10.50 11.59
C GLY A 184 4.40 -9.92 10.64
N THR A 185 3.64 -10.78 9.94
CA THR A 185 2.55 -10.35 9.05
C THR A 185 1.43 -9.68 9.84
N TRP A 186 1.06 -10.24 11.01
CA TRP A 186 0.02 -9.65 11.85
C TRP A 186 0.38 -8.23 12.31
N VAL A 187 1.59 -8.06 12.85
CA VAL A 187 2.07 -6.76 13.34
C VAL A 187 2.27 -5.79 12.17
N GLY A 188 2.81 -6.25 11.04
CA GLY A 188 2.97 -5.43 9.84
C GLY A 188 1.64 -4.90 9.31
N GLN A 189 0.59 -5.73 9.30
CA GLN A 189 -0.76 -5.31 8.90
C GLN A 189 -1.36 -4.30 9.89
N LEU A 190 -1.18 -4.52 11.19
CA LEU A 190 -1.63 -3.60 12.23
C LEU A 190 -0.99 -2.21 12.07
N ILE A 191 0.33 -2.17 11.90
CA ILE A 191 1.09 -0.93 11.70
C ILE A 191 0.67 -0.26 10.38
N GLY A 192 0.59 -1.01 9.28
CA GLY A 192 0.20 -0.47 7.98
C GLY A 192 -1.18 0.19 8.02
N SER A 193 -2.17 -0.48 8.61
CA SER A 193 -3.52 0.09 8.75
C SER A 193 -3.60 1.30 9.68
N SER A 194 -2.72 1.39 10.69
CA SER A 194 -2.69 2.49 11.66
C SER A 194 -1.97 3.73 11.14
N ILE A 195 -0.98 3.56 10.25
CA ILE A 195 -0.20 4.67 9.68
C ILE A 195 -0.99 5.40 8.58
N LEU A 196 -1.81 4.69 7.80
CA LEU A 196 -2.62 5.29 6.73
C LEU A 196 -3.40 6.56 7.14
N PRO A 197 -4.18 6.57 8.24
CA PRO A 197 -4.92 7.76 8.66
C PRO A 197 -4.02 8.89 9.19
N LEU A 198 -2.77 8.59 9.58
CA LEU A 198 -1.80 9.62 9.97
C LEU A 198 -1.22 10.32 8.73
N LEU A 199 -1.02 9.59 7.63
CA LEU A 199 -0.61 10.17 6.35
C LEU A 199 -1.72 10.99 5.68
N GLU A 200 -2.99 10.72 5.98
CA GLU A 200 -4.12 11.53 5.50
C GLU A 200 -4.12 12.96 6.06
N ILE A 201 -3.31 13.26 7.08
CA ILE A 201 -3.21 14.61 7.66
C ILE A 201 -1.99 15.28 7.02
N ALA A 202 -2.21 16.12 6.01
CA ALA A 202 -1.15 16.94 5.43
C ALA A 202 -0.62 17.95 6.47
N GLU A 203 0.60 18.47 6.27
CA GLU A 203 1.20 19.53 7.10
C GLU A 203 0.30 20.77 7.29
N ASP A 204 -0.69 20.98 6.40
CA ASP A 204 -1.69 22.07 6.45
C ASP A 204 -2.95 21.72 7.29
N GLY A 205 -2.98 20.58 8.00
CA GLY A 205 -4.12 20.14 8.82
C GLY A 205 -5.38 19.76 8.03
N LYS A 206 -5.35 19.86 6.70
CA LYS A 206 -6.41 19.42 5.79
C LYS A 206 -6.23 17.96 5.42
N ARG A 207 -7.32 17.20 5.49
CA ARG A 207 -7.30 15.79 5.12
C ARG A 207 -7.18 15.64 3.61
N ILE A 208 -6.23 14.83 3.16
CA ILE A 208 -6.10 14.51 1.73
C ILE A 208 -7.36 13.72 1.31
N THR A 209 -8.10 14.26 0.36
CA THR A 209 -9.25 13.60 -0.27
C THR A 209 -8.90 13.22 -1.70
N PRO A 210 -9.23 12.01 -2.20
CA PRO A 210 -9.95 10.90 -1.54
C PRO A 210 -9.08 10.16 -0.50
N PRO A 211 -9.68 9.40 0.43
CA PRO A 211 -8.93 8.65 1.45
C PRO A 211 -7.94 7.71 0.80
N MET A 212 -6.76 7.58 1.42
CA MET A 212 -5.71 6.71 0.90
C MET A 212 -6.13 5.26 1.09
N LEU A 213 -6.34 4.54 -0.01
CA LEU A 213 -6.62 3.11 0.05
C LEU A 213 -5.30 2.34 0.05
N LEU A 214 -5.17 1.38 0.96
CA LEU A 214 -4.05 0.45 0.98
C LEU A 214 -4.14 -0.44 -0.27
N GLN A 215 -3.35 -0.11 -1.30
CA GLN A 215 -3.24 -0.96 -2.47
C GLN A 215 -2.15 -2.01 -2.23
N MET A 216 -2.57 -3.22 -1.83
CA MET A 216 -1.66 -4.34 -1.63
C MET A 216 -1.34 -5.00 -2.98
N ASN A 217 -0.10 -4.84 -3.47
CA ASN A 217 0.37 -5.64 -4.60
C ASN A 217 0.80 -7.02 -4.12
N TRP A 218 -0.09 -8.00 -4.28
CA TRP A 218 0.13 -9.39 -3.85
C TRP A 218 1.36 -10.03 -4.49
N ILE A 219 1.69 -9.68 -5.74
CA ILE A 219 2.86 -10.22 -6.46
C ILE A 219 4.14 -9.71 -5.80
N SER A 220 4.27 -8.39 -5.64
CA SER A 220 5.45 -7.80 -4.98
C SER A 220 5.62 -8.32 -3.55
N LEU A 221 4.52 -8.40 -2.79
CA LEU A 221 4.53 -8.89 -1.42
C LEU A 221 4.97 -10.37 -1.36
N SER A 222 4.42 -11.22 -2.23
CA SER A 222 4.81 -12.64 -2.30
C SER A 222 6.29 -12.83 -2.62
N LEU A 223 6.85 -12.00 -3.53
CA LEU A 223 8.25 -12.06 -3.91
C LEU A 223 9.17 -11.68 -2.74
N THR A 224 8.81 -10.63 -1.98
CA THR A 224 9.56 -10.22 -0.79
C THR A 224 9.53 -11.30 0.30
N TYR A 225 8.36 -11.89 0.57
CA TYR A 225 8.26 -12.99 1.53
C TYR A 225 9.05 -14.22 1.08
N LEU A 226 9.04 -14.55 -0.21
CA LEU A 226 9.82 -15.65 -0.76
C LEU A 226 11.32 -15.39 -0.57
N MET A 227 11.78 -14.17 -0.82
CA MET A 227 13.19 -13.80 -0.69
C MET A 227 13.66 -13.84 0.78
N LEU A 228 12.87 -13.29 1.72
CA LEU A 228 13.12 -13.41 3.16
C LEU A 228 13.13 -14.86 3.63
N SER A 229 12.16 -15.66 3.18
CA SER A 229 12.07 -17.08 3.52
C SER A 229 13.28 -17.85 3.00
N ALA A 230 13.72 -17.57 1.77
CA ALA A 230 14.90 -18.19 1.19
C ALA A 230 16.18 -17.85 1.96
N VAL A 231 16.33 -16.60 2.39
CA VAL A 231 17.47 -16.17 3.23
C VAL A 231 17.46 -16.89 4.57
N ILE A 232 16.32 -16.93 5.27
CA ILE A 232 16.20 -17.55 6.59
C ILE A 232 16.40 -19.08 6.52
N LEU A 233 15.79 -19.74 5.54
CA LEU A 233 16.01 -21.17 5.32
C LEU A 233 17.47 -21.45 4.94
N GLY A 234 18.06 -20.61 4.09
CA GLY A 234 19.46 -20.70 3.69
C GLY A 234 20.42 -20.61 4.87
N THR A 235 20.24 -19.62 5.75
CA THR A 235 21.07 -19.48 6.96
C THR A 235 20.88 -20.65 7.91
N THR A 236 19.64 -21.14 8.06
CA THR A 236 19.31 -22.29 8.90
C THR A 236 19.98 -23.57 8.41
N VAL A 237 19.88 -23.88 7.11
CA VAL A 237 20.55 -25.03 6.48
C VAL A 237 22.05 -24.93 6.65
N TRP A 238 22.60 -23.74 6.35
CA TRP A 238 24.03 -23.49 6.40
C TRP A 238 24.56 -23.73 7.81
N LEU A 239 23.86 -23.26 8.83
CA LEU A 239 24.25 -23.43 10.23
C LEU A 239 24.13 -24.89 10.69
N ALA A 240 23.04 -25.58 10.37
CA ALA A 240 22.86 -26.99 10.68
C ALA A 240 23.95 -27.86 10.04
N TRP A 241 24.30 -27.57 8.79
CA TRP A 241 25.39 -28.23 8.09
C TRP A 241 26.76 -27.90 8.68
N PHE A 242 27.01 -26.64 9.02
CA PHE A 242 28.25 -26.18 9.63
C PHE A 242 28.50 -26.86 10.98
N THR A 243 27.49 -26.91 11.85
CA THR A 243 27.57 -27.60 13.16
C THR A 243 27.76 -29.11 12.99
N ALA A 244 27.11 -29.74 11.99
CA ALA A 244 27.32 -31.16 11.70
C ALA A 244 28.72 -31.48 11.16
N LYS A 245 29.40 -30.51 10.52
CA LYS A 245 30.72 -30.66 9.92
C LYS A 245 31.88 -30.35 10.89
N ILE A 246 31.62 -29.63 11.98
CA ILE A 246 32.61 -29.45 13.06
C ILE A 246 32.72 -30.77 13.82
N ASP A 247 33.61 -31.63 13.34
CA ASP A 247 33.94 -32.89 13.98
C ASP A 247 34.62 -32.63 15.34
N ILE A 248 34.06 -33.27 16.36
CA ILE A 248 34.39 -33.26 17.80
C ILE A 248 35.87 -33.61 18.10
N GLN A 249 36.64 -34.05 17.10
CA GLN A 249 38.03 -34.49 17.25
C GLN A 249 39.00 -33.39 17.69
N ARG A 250 38.66 -32.11 17.53
CA ARG A 250 39.48 -30.98 18.03
C ARG A 250 39.26 -30.66 19.50
N VAL A 251 38.08 -30.98 20.06
CA VAL A 251 37.74 -30.66 21.45
C VAL A 251 38.33 -31.68 22.42
N LEU A 252 38.44 -32.95 22.03
CA LEU A 252 39.09 -33.99 22.86
C LEU A 252 40.60 -33.76 23.02
N ARG A 253 41.27 -33.23 21.99
CA ARG A 253 42.73 -33.00 22.02
C ARG A 253 43.14 -31.75 22.79
N ALA A 254 42.23 -30.81 23.02
CA ALA A 254 42.46 -29.63 23.87
C ALA A 254 42.38 -29.96 25.37
N GLY A 255 41.68 -31.04 25.75
CA GLY A 255 41.60 -31.51 27.13
C GLY A 255 42.82 -32.32 27.58
N GLU A 256 43.54 -32.97 26.66
CA GLU A 256 44.77 -33.72 26.97
C GLU A 256 45.99 -32.83 27.18
N SER A 257 46.00 -31.61 26.63
CA SER A 257 47.06 -30.61 26.85
C SER A 257 46.91 -29.79 28.14
N ALA A 258 45.86 -30.04 28.92
CA ALA A 258 45.58 -29.36 30.19
C ALA A 258 45.81 -30.27 31.41
N ARG A 259 46.50 -31.41 31.24
CA ARG A 259 46.82 -32.34 32.33
C ARG A 259 48.33 -32.56 32.45
#